data_AF-A0A847VBF8-F1
#
_entry.id   AF-A0A847VBF8-F1
#
_cell.length_a   1.000
_cell.length_b   1.000
_cell.length_c   1.000
_cell.angle_alpha   90.00
_cell.angle_beta   90.00
_cell.angle_gamma   90.00
#
_symmetry.space_group_name_H-M   'P 1'
#
loop_
_entity.id
_entity.type
_entity.pdbx_description
1 polymer ?
#
loop_
_entity_poly.entity_id
_entity_poly.type
_entity_poly.pdbx_seq_one_letter_code
_entity_poly.pdbx_strand_id
1 'polypeptide(L)' 'MGVMRVCPECGRVYETVLEGRDCRRRIQAQYPREERWVREQLVSGLCSEECWTKHLGIDPNDPPLDDGAQSP' A
#
# COMPACT_ATOMS: atom_id res chain seq x y z
N MET A 1 -7.13 -17.57 -4.40
CA MET A 1 -5.72 -17.40 -4.83
C MET A 1 -5.52 -15.94 -5.19
N GLY A 2 -4.33 -15.40 -4.93
CA GLY A 2 -4.03 -13.99 -5.20
C GLY A 2 -4.01 -13.67 -6.69
N VAL A 3 -3.87 -12.39 -7.02
CA VAL A 3 -3.73 -11.95 -8.41
C VAL A 3 -2.25 -11.73 -8.72
N MET A 4 -1.82 -12.17 -9.91
CA MET A 4 -0.46 -11.92 -10.39
C MET A 4 -0.32 -10.46 -10.83
N ARG A 5 0.74 -9.78 -10.36
CA ARG A 5 1.03 -8.38 -10.68
C ARG A 5 2.52 -8.17 -10.93
N VAL A 6 2.86 -7.05 -11.56
CA VAL A 6 4.23 -6.58 -11.74
C VAL A 6 4.43 -5.36 -10.85
N CYS A 7 5.43 -5.40 -9.97
CA CYS A 7 5.74 -4.27 -9.10
C CYS A 7 6.34 -3.13 -9.93
N PRO A 8 5.78 -1.90 -9.87
CA PRO A 8 6.30 -0.77 -10.63
C PRO A 8 7.65 -0.26 -10.10
N GLU A 9 7.98 -0.55 -8.83
CA GLU A 9 9.21 -0.09 -8.18
C GLU A 9 10.42 -0.98 -8.51
N CYS A 10 10.24 -2.30 -8.53
CA CYS A 10 11.34 -3.25 -8.70
C CYS A 10 11.21 -4.18 -9.92
N GLY A 11 10.10 -4.09 -10.67
CA GLY A 11 9.83 -4.89 -11.86
C GLY A 11 9.53 -6.38 -11.59
N ARG A 12 9.53 -6.83 -10.33
CA ARG A 12 9.27 -8.24 -9.99
C ARG A 12 7.81 -8.62 -10.24
N VAL A 13 7.59 -9.79 -10.83
CA VAL A 13 6.27 -10.44 -10.88
C VAL A 13 5.99 -11.12 -9.54
N TYR A 14 4.85 -10.84 -8.93
CA TYR A 14 4.47 -11.39 -7.62
C TYR A 14 2.97 -11.70 -7.57
N GLU A 15 2.60 -12.67 -6.73
CA GLU A 15 1.20 -12.93 -6.37
C GLU A 15 0.82 -12.08 -5.15
N THR A 16 -0.33 -11.41 -5.21
CA THR A 16 -0.83 -10.66 -4.05
C THR A 16 -1.21 -11.60 -2.92
N VAL A 17 -1.00 -11.16 -1.68
CA VAL A 17 -1.42 -11.93 -0.49
C VAL A 17 -2.95 -12.00 -0.42
N LEU A 18 -3.62 -10.93 -0.86
CA LEU A 18 -5.08 -10.82 -0.86
C LEU A 18 -5.67 -11.13 -2.24
N GLU A 19 -6.88 -11.69 -2.26
CA GLU A 19 -7.51 -12.21 -3.48
C GLU A 19 -8.05 -11.14 -4.43
N GLY A 20 -8.31 -9.92 -3.96
CA GLY A 20 -8.79 -8.85 -4.83
C GLY A 20 -9.37 -7.65 -4.08
N ARG A 21 -9.69 -6.59 -4.82
CA ARG A 21 -10.26 -5.36 -4.25
C ARG A 21 -11.62 -5.08 -4.86
N ASP A 22 -12.64 -4.95 -4.03
CA ASP A 22 -13.89 -4.29 -4.42
C ASP A 22 -13.69 -2.77 -4.42
N CYS A 23 -13.69 -2.15 -5.59
CA CYS A 23 -13.50 -0.70 -5.71
C CYS A 23 -14.64 0.13 -5.07
N ARG A 24 -15.78 -0.49 -4.72
CA ARG A 24 -16.91 0.20 -4.04
C ARG A 24 -16.72 0.32 -2.53
N ARG A 25 -15.76 -0.41 -1.94
CA ARG A 25 -15.49 -0.40 -0.50
C ARG A 25 -14.07 0.07 -0.23
N ARG A 26 -13.88 0.79 0.88
CA ARG A 26 -12.53 1.13 1.37
C ARG A 26 -11.76 -0.15 1.67
N ILE A 27 -10.47 -0.19 1.32
CA ILE A 27 -9.64 -1.40 1.49
C ILE A 27 -9.50 -1.79 2.97
N GLN A 28 -9.48 -0.81 3.87
CA GLN A 28 -9.45 -1.05 5.32
C GLN A 28 -10.75 -1.67 5.84
N ALA A 29 -11.88 -1.47 5.16
CA ALA A 29 -13.15 -2.09 5.54
C ALA A 29 -13.33 -3.49 4.95
N GLN A 30 -12.64 -3.79 3.84
CA GLN A 30 -12.60 -5.13 3.26
C GLN A 30 -11.63 -6.03 4.01
N TYR A 31 -10.47 -5.48 4.41
CA TYR A 31 -9.38 -6.19 5.05
C TYR A 31 -8.96 -5.49 6.35
N PRO A 32 -9.82 -5.49 7.39
CA PRO A 32 -9.58 -4.71 8.60
C PRO A 32 -8.43 -5.23 9.47
N ARG A 33 -8.09 -6.52 9.32
CA ARG A 33 -7.06 -7.20 10.13
C ARG A 33 -5.70 -7.31 9.45
N GLU A 34 -5.65 -6.99 8.15
CA GLU A 34 -4.44 -7.13 7.36
C GLU A 34 -3.51 -5.95 7.59
N GLU A 35 -2.21 -6.16 7.42
CA GLU A 35 -1.24 -5.08 7.53
C GLU A 35 -1.47 -4.03 6.43
N ARG A 36 -0.96 -2.81 6.66
CA ARG A 36 -1.13 -1.71 5.70
C ARG A 36 -0.47 -2.08 4.36
N TRP A 37 0.78 -2.55 4.38
CA TRP A 37 1.52 -2.89 3.17
C TRP A 37 0.85 -4.02 2.36
N VAL A 38 0.22 -4.99 3.04
CA VAL A 38 -0.55 -6.08 2.40
C VAL A 38 -1.74 -5.52 1.61
N ARG A 39 -2.48 -4.59 2.22
CA ARG A 39 -3.59 -3.88 1.56
C ARG A 39 -3.12 -3.04 0.38
N GLU A 40 -1.95 -2.41 0.51
CA GLU A 40 -1.35 -1.58 -0.54
C GLU A 40 -1.00 -2.39 -1.80
N GLN A 41 -0.69 -3.70 -1.69
CA GLN A 41 -0.50 -4.54 -2.87
C GLN A 41 -1.70 -4.49 -3.83
N LEU A 42 -2.92 -4.35 -3.30
CA LEU A 42 -4.14 -4.24 -4.09
C LEU A 42 -4.43 -2.81 -4.56
N VAL A 43 -3.90 -1.79 -3.88
CA VAL A 43 -4.11 -0.37 -4.17
C VAL A 43 -3.05 0.18 -5.11
N SER A 44 -1.78 0.12 -4.71
CA SER A 44 -0.64 0.69 -5.44
C SER A 44 0.04 -0.31 -6.38
N GLY A 45 -0.15 -1.62 -6.17
CA GLY A 45 0.52 -2.65 -6.97
C GLY A 45 2.00 -2.85 -6.62
N LEU A 46 2.41 -2.46 -5.41
CA LEU A 46 3.76 -2.68 -4.90
C LEU A 46 3.86 -4.04 -4.20
N CYS A 47 5.00 -4.73 -4.33
CA CYS A 47 5.15 -6.10 -3.85
C CYS A 47 5.46 -6.24 -2.36
N SER A 48 6.10 -5.23 -1.76
CA SER A 48 6.62 -5.28 -0.40
C SER A 48 6.55 -3.90 0.27
N GLU A 49 6.63 -3.90 1.60
CA GLU A 49 6.74 -2.68 2.40
C GLU A 49 7.97 -1.85 1.99
N GLU A 50 9.12 -2.47 1.73
CA GLU A 50 10.32 -1.77 1.25
C GLU A 50 10.06 -1.00 -0.06
N CYS A 51 9.42 -1.64 -1.04
CA CYS A 51 9.06 -0.99 -2.29
C CYS A 51 8.04 0.15 -2.06
N TRP A 52 7.14 -0.01 -1.09
CA TRP A 52 6.15 1.00 -0.75
C TRP A 52 6.76 2.23 -0.07
N THR A 53 7.63 2.03 0.91
CA THR A 53 8.39 3.10 1.58
C THR A 53 9.24 3.87 0.58
N LYS A 54 9.97 3.15 -0.29
CA LYS A 54 10.79 3.76 -1.34
C LYS A 54 9.95 4.56 -2.33
N HIS A 55 8.81 4.01 -2.76
CA HIS A 55 7.92 4.67 -3.73
C HIS A 55 7.29 5.96 -3.18
N LEU A 56 6.91 5.96 -1.90
CA LEU A 56 6.35 7.15 -1.25
C LEU A 56 7.42 8.18 -0.87
N GLY A 57 8.71 7.83 -0.95
CA GLY A 57 9.81 8.69 -0.50
C GLY A 57 9.74 9.01 1.00
N ILE A 58 9.02 8.21 1.78
CA ILE A 58 8.87 8.40 3.22
C ILE A 58 10.11 7.78 3.88
N ASP A 59 10.93 8.61 4.52
CA ASP A 59 11.94 8.08 5.43
C ASP A 59 11.20 7.51 6.65
N PRO A 60 11.47 6.27 7.10
CA PRO A 60 10.80 5.69 8.26
C PRO A 60 11.07 6.45 9.57
N ASN A 61 12.01 7.41 9.58
CA ASN A 61 12.25 8.34 10.69
C ASN A 61 11.62 9.72 10.48
N ASP A 62 10.98 9.98 9.34
CA ASP A 62 10.26 11.23 9.12
C ASP A 62 8.98 11.21 9.96
N PRO A 63 8.76 12.19 10.84
CA PRO A 63 7.50 12.28 11.57
C PRO A 63 6.35 12.41 10.56
N PRO A 64 5.17 11.82 10.84
CA PRO A 64 4.02 11.98 9.95
C PRO A 64 3.80 13.48 9.71
N LEU A 65 3.78 13.88 8.44
CA LEU A 65 3.46 15.26 8.06
C LEU A 65 2.09 15.61 8.67
N ASP A 66 2.14 16.42 9.72
CA ASP A 66 0.99 16.97 10.40
C ASP A 66 0.27 17.89 9.40
N ASP A 67 -0.82 17.42 8.81
CA ASP A 67 -1.70 18.18 7.89
C ASP A 67 -2.56 19.18 8.70
N GLY A 68 -1.91 19.93 9.60
CA GLY A 68 -2.52 20.70 10.67
C GLY A 68 -2.03 22.14 10.79
N ALA A 69 -1.51 22.74 9.72
CA ALA A 69 -1.36 24.19 9.65
C ALA A 69 -2.68 24.85 9.24
N GLN A 70 -3.68 24.85 10.12
CA GLN A 70 -4.73 25.88 10.10
C GLN A 70 -4.16 27.16 10.71
N SER A 71 -3.64 28.05 9.86
CA SER A 71 -3.40 29.45 10.23
C SER A 71 -4.72 30.22 10.24
N PRO A 72 -5.12 30.87 11.34
CA PRO A 72 -5.72 32.18 11.31
C PRO A 72 -4.66 33.29 11.23
#